data_AF-A0A964FJN5-F1
#
_entry.id   AF-A0A964FJN5-F1
#
_cell.length_a   1.000
_cell.length_b   1.000
_cell.length_c   1.000
_cell.angle_alpha   90.00
_cell.angle_beta   90.00
_cell.angle_gamma   90.00
#
_symmetry.space_group_name_H-M   'P 1'
#
loop_
_entity.id
_entity.type
_entity.pdbx_description
1 polymer ?
#
loop_
_entity_poly.entity_id
_entity_poly.type
_entity_poly.pdbx_seq_one_letter_code
_entity_poly.pdbx_strand_id
1 'polypeptide(L)'
;MTTINIGFCAQTWEEYHALIAKRQAETLTPEEHEQLIQMSDRLEQLNVTRIQALIQLATFRNQPLTDLMQTLGINPHPDIVDYSVSMLDEGKPLPKTQLFDRSLQHP
;
A
#
# COMPACT_ATOMS: atom_id res chain seq x y z
N MET A 1 -14.04 -4.47 -20.02
CA MET A 1 -13.31 -5.26 -18.99
C MET A 1 -12.26 -4.36 -18.36
N THR A 2 -12.59 -3.65 -17.27
CA THR A 2 -11.78 -2.53 -16.71
C THR A 2 -11.62 -2.65 -15.19
N THR A 3 -11.45 -3.84 -14.65
CA THR A 3 -11.37 -4.07 -13.19
C THR A 3 -9.95 -4.10 -12.62
N ILE A 4 -8.90 -3.98 -13.45
CA ILE A 4 -7.50 -4.14 -12.99
C ILE A 4 -6.96 -2.88 -12.27
N ASN A 5 -7.57 -1.71 -12.45
CA ASN A 5 -7.11 -0.40 -11.94
C ASN A 5 -7.99 0.21 -10.82
N ILE A 6 -8.64 -0.61 -9.99
CA ILE A 6 -9.53 -0.09 -8.94
C ILE A 6 -8.77 -0.06 -7.60
N GLY A 7 -8.11 1.05 -7.32
CA GLY A 7 -7.63 1.42 -5.99
C GLY A 7 -8.60 2.37 -5.27
N PHE A 8 -8.14 3.00 -4.20
CA PHE A 8 -8.85 4.14 -3.60
C PHE A 8 -8.94 5.31 -4.59
N CYS A 9 -10.00 6.11 -4.47
CA CYS A 9 -10.06 7.41 -5.14
C CYS A 9 -9.08 8.39 -4.47
N ALA A 10 -8.79 9.50 -5.15
CA ALA A 10 -7.84 10.50 -4.65
C ALA A 10 -8.16 10.97 -3.22
N GLN A 11 -9.42 11.30 -2.95
CA GLN A 11 -9.85 11.73 -1.61
C GLN A 11 -9.60 10.67 -0.54
N THR A 12 -9.93 9.40 -0.81
CA THR A 12 -9.69 8.31 0.16
C THR A 12 -8.19 8.08 0.38
N TRP A 13 -7.34 8.33 -0.63
CA TRP A 13 -5.89 8.32 -0.43
C TRP A 13 -5.39 9.47 0.45
N GLU A 14 -5.92 10.68 0.26
CA GLU A 14 -5.59 11.84 1.09
C GLU A 14 -5.94 11.59 2.57
N GLU A 15 -7.14 11.07 2.83
CA GLU A 15 -7.60 10.67 4.16
C GLU A 15 -6.68 9.61 4.78
N TYR A 16 -6.33 8.57 4.01
CA TYR A 16 -5.43 7.51 4.46
C TYR A 16 -4.04 8.05 4.83
N HIS A 17 -3.47 8.94 4.01
CA HIS A 17 -2.17 9.56 4.26
C HIS A 17 -2.20 10.48 5.48
N ALA A 18 -3.28 11.24 5.68
CA ALA A 18 -3.45 12.09 6.84
C ALA A 18 -3.46 11.25 8.14
N LEU A 19 -4.15 10.10 8.15
CA LEU A 19 -4.15 9.18 9.28
C LEU A 19 -2.76 8.56 9.52
N ILE A 20 -2.03 8.19 8.48
CA ILE A 20 -0.64 7.73 8.60
C ILE A 20 0.26 8.81 9.21
N ALA A 21 0.13 10.06 8.77
CA ALA A 21 0.91 11.18 9.29
C ALA A 21 0.60 11.43 10.78
N LYS A 22 -0.67 11.40 11.17
CA LYS A 22 -1.09 11.49 12.58
C LYS A 22 -0.54 10.34 13.43
N ARG A 23 -0.51 9.12 12.89
CA ARG A 23 0.10 7.96 13.57
C ARG A 23 1.59 8.17 13.80
N GLN A 24 2.32 8.67 12.80
CA GLN A 24 3.75 8.96 12.90
C GLN A 24 4.06 10.10 13.89
N ALA A 25 3.16 11.09 13.96
CA ALA A 25 3.25 12.19 14.92
C ALA A 25 2.75 11.81 16.34
N GLU A 26 2.30 10.57 16.56
CA GLU A 26 1.70 10.11 17.82
C GLU A 26 0.47 10.94 18.27
N THR A 27 -0.25 11.56 17.32
CA THR A 27 -1.45 12.37 17.58
C THR A 27 -2.75 11.71 17.13
N LEU A 28 -2.70 10.43 16.76
CA LEU A 28 -3.86 9.68 16.25
C LEU A 28 -4.82 9.36 17.41
N THR A 29 -6.09 9.72 17.26
CA THR A 29 -7.10 9.35 18.28
C THR A 29 -7.48 7.86 18.17
N PRO A 30 -8.10 7.27 19.20
CA PRO A 30 -8.60 5.88 19.11
C PRO A 30 -9.58 5.65 17.95
N GLU A 31 -10.45 6.61 17.66
CA GLU A 31 -11.41 6.54 16.56
C GLU A 31 -10.70 6.62 15.21
N GLU A 32 -9.69 7.48 15.09
CA GLU A 32 -8.86 7.60 13.89
C GLU A 32 -7.98 6.36 13.68
N HIS A 33 -7.54 5.72 14.76
CA HIS A 33 -6.83 4.45 14.71
C HIS A 33 -7.71 3.33 14.15
N GLU A 34 -8.94 3.22 14.62
CA GLU A 34 -9.93 2.28 14.10
C GLU A 34 -10.22 2.54 12.60
N GLN A 35 -10.37 3.82 12.21
CA GLN A 35 -10.51 4.19 10.80
C GLN A 35 -9.31 3.74 9.96
N LEU A 36 -8.09 3.95 10.45
CA LEU A 36 -6.87 3.55 9.75
C LEU A 36 -6.77 2.03 9.58
N ILE A 37 -7.23 1.24 10.55
CA ILE A 37 -7.33 -0.23 10.44
C ILE A 37 -8.31 -0.57 9.31
N GLN A 38 -9.54 -0.07 9.36
CA GLN A 38 -10.57 -0.38 8.38
C GLN A 38 -10.18 -0.01 6.95
N MET A 39 -9.50 1.14 6.78
CA MET A 39 -8.97 1.54 5.48
C MET A 39 -7.84 0.61 5.02
N SER A 40 -6.96 0.16 5.92
CA SER A 40 -5.88 -0.76 5.58
C SER A 40 -6.42 -2.12 5.14
N ASP A 41 -7.41 -2.67 5.86
CA ASP A 41 -8.06 -3.94 5.52
C ASP A 41 -8.74 -3.87 4.14
N ARG A 42 -9.43 -2.76 3.86
CA ARG A 42 -10.06 -2.55 2.56
C ARG A 42 -9.03 -2.46 1.44
N LEU A 43 -7.90 -1.78 1.67
CA LEU A 43 -6.83 -1.67 0.69
C LEU A 43 -6.19 -3.05 0.41
N GLU A 44 -6.02 -3.88 1.43
CA GLU A 44 -5.54 -5.25 1.28
C GLU A 44 -6.48 -6.10 0.43
N GLN A 45 -7.79 -6.05 0.69
CA GLN A 45 -8.80 -6.77 -0.11
C GLN A 45 -8.80 -6.36 -1.59
N LEU A 46 -8.66 -5.05 -1.86
CA LEU A 46 -8.52 -4.54 -3.23
C LEU A 46 -7.24 -5.07 -3.89
N ASN A 47 -6.13 -5.10 -3.15
CA ASN A 47 -4.86 -5.63 -3.65
C ASN A 47 -4.93 -7.14 -3.93
N VAL A 48 -5.57 -7.93 -3.08
CA VAL A 48 -5.80 -9.37 -3.31
C VAL A 48 -6.59 -9.58 -4.61
N THR A 49 -7.69 -8.85 -4.77
CA THR A 49 -8.52 -8.91 -5.98
C THR A 49 -7.70 -8.55 -7.23
N ARG A 50 -6.87 -7.51 -7.14
CA ARG A 50 -5.99 -7.08 -8.24
C ARG A 50 -4.96 -8.14 -8.59
N ILE A 51 -4.29 -8.75 -7.62
CA ILE A 51 -3.30 -9.81 -7.85
C ILE A 51 -3.96 -11.02 -8.52
N GLN A 52 -5.15 -11.42 -8.08
CA GLN A 52 -5.91 -12.51 -8.72
C GLN A 52 -6.24 -12.19 -10.18
N ALA A 53 -6.66 -10.95 -10.49
CA ALA A 53 -6.93 -10.53 -11.85
C ALA A 53 -5.66 -10.51 -12.72
N LEU A 54 -4.52 -10.08 -12.17
CA LEU A 54 -3.23 -10.10 -12.87
C LEU A 54 -2.76 -11.52 -13.16
N ILE A 55 -2.93 -12.46 -12.21
CA ILE A 55 -2.63 -13.88 -12.43
C ILE A 55 -3.49 -14.45 -13.56
N GLN A 56 -4.80 -14.18 -13.56
CA GLN A 56 -5.69 -14.63 -14.63
C GLN A 56 -5.29 -14.06 -15.99
N LEU A 57 -4.93 -12.78 -16.05
CA LEU A 57 -4.47 -12.13 -17.28
C LEU A 57 -3.13 -12.71 -17.77
N ALA A 58 -2.20 -13.00 -16.85
CA ALA A 58 -0.91 -13.61 -17.16
C ALA A 58 -1.09 -15.00 -17.77
N THR A 59 -1.94 -15.82 -17.15
CA THR A 59 -2.33 -17.15 -17.66
C THR A 59 -2.97 -17.03 -19.05
N PHE A 60 -3.91 -16.11 -19.25
CA PHE A 60 -4.57 -15.91 -20.54
C PHE A 60 -3.59 -15.49 -21.64
N ARG A 61 -2.57 -14.70 -21.30
CA ARG A 61 -1.53 -14.24 -22.23
C ARG A 61 -0.36 -15.23 -22.38
N ASN A 62 -0.37 -16.34 -21.66
CA ASN A 62 0.75 -17.28 -21.57
C ASN A 62 2.09 -16.56 -21.28
N GLN A 63 2.06 -15.60 -20.35
CA GLN A 63 3.18 -14.74 -19.99
C GLN A 63 3.45 -14.85 -18.48
N PRO A 64 4.71 -14.83 -18.01
CA PRO A 64 5.01 -14.75 -16.58
C PRO A 64 4.35 -13.52 -15.94
N LEU A 65 3.82 -13.68 -14.72
CA LEU A 65 3.13 -12.60 -13.99
C LEU A 65 4.01 -11.35 -13.84
N THR A 66 5.30 -11.53 -13.52
CA THR A 66 6.27 -10.44 -13.35
C THR A 66 6.44 -9.63 -14.62
N ASP A 67 6.53 -10.30 -15.77
CA ASP A 67 6.72 -9.65 -17.07
C ASP A 67 5.45 -8.92 -17.48
N LEU A 68 4.28 -9.50 -17.19
CA LEU A 68 3.00 -8.83 -17.39
C LEU A 68 2.92 -7.56 -16.55
N MET A 69 3.27 -7.64 -15.27
CA MET A 69 3.26 -6.50 -14.36
C MET A 69 4.20 -5.39 -14.87
N GLN A 70 5.42 -5.74 -15.29
CA GLN A 70 6.37 -4.78 -15.90
C GLN A 70 5.78 -4.12 -17.16
N THR A 71 5.18 -4.91 -18.05
CA THR A 71 4.53 -4.40 -19.28
C THR A 71 3.38 -3.44 -18.96
N LEU A 72 2.66 -3.68 -17.87
CA LEU A 72 1.58 -2.81 -17.39
C LEU A 72 2.08 -1.63 -16.53
N GLY A 73 3.39 -1.47 -16.34
CA GLY A 73 3.97 -0.43 -15.48
C GLY A 73 3.68 -0.64 -13.98
N ILE A 74 3.33 -1.86 -13.58
CA ILE A 74 3.08 -2.23 -12.19
C ILE A 74 4.39 -2.71 -11.58
N ASN A 75 4.92 -1.95 -10.62
CA ASN A 75 6.14 -2.33 -9.92
C ASN A 75 5.84 -3.53 -8.99
N PRO A 76 6.51 -4.70 -9.15
CA PRO A 76 6.34 -5.84 -8.25
C PRO A 76 6.97 -5.61 -6.87
N HIS A 77 7.72 -4.51 -6.67
CA HIS A 77 8.24 -4.13 -5.37
C HIS A 77 7.24 -3.21 -4.64
N PRO A 78 6.54 -3.69 -3.60
CA PRO A 78 5.49 -2.95 -2.90
C PRO A 78 6.01 -1.83 -1.97
N ASP A 79 7.25 -1.35 -2.18
CA ASP A 79 7.92 -0.40 -1.28
C ASP A 79 8.13 0.97 -1.94
N ILE A 80 7.71 1.13 -3.20
CA ILE A 80 7.79 2.40 -3.92
C ILE A 80 6.45 2.67 -4.58
N VAL A 81 5.38 2.69 -3.78
CA VAL A 81 4.38 3.72 -3.99
C VAL A 81 5.02 4.99 -3.45
N ASP A 82 5.11 5.99 -4.31
CA ASP A 82 5.77 7.27 -4.09
C ASP A 82 5.14 8.07 -2.92
N TYR A 83 5.40 7.61 -1.69
CA TYR A 83 5.31 8.42 -0.47
C TYR A 83 6.60 9.22 -0.25
N SER A 84 7.56 9.11 -1.17
CA SER A 84 8.87 9.78 -1.17
C SER A 84 8.84 11.25 -1.58
N VAL A 85 7.69 11.81 -1.99
CA VAL A 85 7.55 13.27 -2.16
C VAL A 85 7.62 14.03 -0.82
N SER A 86 7.75 13.35 0.32
CA SER A 86 7.95 13.97 1.64
C SER A 86 9.04 13.27 2.47
N MET A 87 10.24 13.05 1.92
CA MET A 87 11.40 12.63 2.73
C MET A 87 12.26 13.83 3.10
N LEU A 88 12.40 14.03 4.42
CA LEU A 88 13.42 14.86 5.05
C LEU A 88 14.83 14.39 4.62
N ASP A 89 15.62 15.35 4.12
CA ASP A 89 17.09 15.54 4.04
C ASP A 89 18.11 14.36 3.92
N GLU A 90 17.77 13.08 4.10
CA GLU A 90 18.77 12.00 4.30
C GLU A 90 18.51 10.74 3.46
N GLY A 91 17.91 10.87 2.27
CA GLY A 91 18.18 10.03 1.08
C GLY A 91 18.10 8.49 1.17
N LYS A 92 17.55 7.87 2.22
CA LYS A 92 17.51 6.40 2.35
C LYS A 92 16.11 5.90 2.76
N PRO A 93 15.51 4.96 2.02
CA PRO A 93 14.22 4.37 2.41
C PRO A 93 14.38 3.51 3.66
N LEU A 94 13.47 3.68 4.62
CA LEU A 94 13.38 2.83 5.81
C LEU A 94 12.84 1.44 5.41
N PRO A 95 13.56 0.34 5.73
CA PRO A 95 13.10 -1.00 5.41
C PRO A 95 11.90 -1.42 6.28
N LYS A 96 10.95 -2.14 5.67
CA LYS A 96 9.70 -2.63 6.30
C LYS A 96 9.90 -3.47 7.58
N THR A 97 11.09 -4.04 7.79
CA THR A 97 11.43 -4.78 9.01
C THR A 97 11.43 -3.92 10.28
N GLN A 98 11.46 -2.59 10.16
CA GLN A 98 11.39 -1.67 11.31
C GLN A 98 9.97 -1.13 11.58
N LEU A 99 8.99 -1.42 10.73
CA LEU A 99 7.60 -0.94 10.89
C LEU A 99 6.71 -1.91 11.70
N PHE A 100 7.07 -3.19 11.77
CA PHE A 100 6.29 -4.22 12.48
C PHE A 100 6.86 -4.65 13.83
N ASP A 101 8.08 -4.23 14.19
CA ASP A 101 8.78 -4.69 15.40
C ASP A 101 8.67 -3.70 16.59
N ARG A 102 7.49 -3.09 16.76
CA ARG A 102 7.15 -2.34 17.99
C ARG A 102 6.00 -2.95 18.79
N SER A 103 5.41 -4.05 18.32
CA SER A 103 4.38 -4.80 19.05
C SER A 103 4.93 -5.72 20.16
N LEU A 104 6.23 -5.64 20.50
CA LEU A 104 6.85 -6.43 21.58
C LEU A 104 7.63 -5.62 22.62
N GLN A 105 7.45 -4.29 22.70
CA GLN A 105 8.07 -3.49 23.74
C GLN A 105 7.07 -2.62 24.48
N HIS A 106 6.22 -3.25 25.30
CA HIS A 106 5.80 -2.64 26.56
C HIS A 106 5.76 -3.75 27.63
N PRO A 107 6.59 -3.66 28.70
CA PRO A 107 6.35 -4.38 29.95
C PRO A 107 5.18 -3.77 30.73
#